data_AF-F0T1B5-F1
#
_entry.id   AF-F0T1B5-F1
#
_cell.length_a   1.000
_cell.length_b   1.000
_cell.length_c   1.000
_cell.angle_alpha   90.00
_cell.angle_beta   90.00
_cell.angle_gamma   90.00
#
_symmetry.space_group_name_H-M   'P 1'
#
loop_
_entity.id
_entity.type
_entity.pdbx_description
1 polymer ?
#
loop_
_entity_poly.entity_id
_entity_poly.type
_entity_poly.pdbx_seq_one_letter_code
_entity_poly.pdbx_strand_id
1 'polypeptide(L)'
;MKEFLNQCRKSNAKKNLNSEIVNTLLILILGIALGIFAKIIDNISINDEILWQRILEEISLRNVLSSLSGWAFLALIIAVYSKRAGRASINVFGFFTGMLIGYYYITINSIWILPEDNYALLGYHYINYSCGSLFYLVFQRGGNIFHSLLGNNPKYLF
;
A
#
# COMPACT_ATOMS: atom_id res chain seq x y z
N MET A 1 -2.45 -14.64 26.96
CA MET A 1 -2.43 -14.43 25.48
C MET A 1 -3.61 -13.59 24.98
N LYS A 2 -4.87 -13.96 25.26
CA LYS A 2 -6.05 -13.15 24.85
C LYS A 2 -6.04 -11.71 25.38
N GLU A 3 -5.62 -11.49 26.62
CA GLU A 3 -5.52 -10.14 27.20
C GLU A 3 -4.43 -9.28 26.56
N PHE A 4 -3.31 -9.90 26.18
CA PHE A 4 -2.20 -9.25 25.47
C PHE A 4 -2.64 -8.80 24.06
N LEU A 5 -3.33 -9.69 23.33
CA LEU A 5 -3.92 -9.38 22.03
C LEU A 5 -5.00 -8.29 22.12
N ASN A 6 -5.81 -8.31 23.19
CA ASN A 6 -6.82 -7.26 23.45
C ASN A 6 -6.19 -5.91 23.83
N GLN A 7 -5.05 -5.90 24.52
CA GLN A 7 -4.32 -4.66 24.84
C GLN A 7 -3.70 -4.01 23.59
N CYS A 8 -3.20 -4.79 22.63
CA CYS A 8 -2.66 -4.26 21.38
C CYS A 8 -3.73 -3.60 20.49
N ARG A 9 -5.03 -3.85 20.70
CA ARG A 9 -6.12 -3.41 19.81
C ARG A 9 -7.38 -2.96 20.56
N LYS A 10 -7.26 -2.18 21.65
CA LYS A 10 -8.42 -1.46 22.19
C LYS A 10 -8.78 -0.28 21.27
N SER A 11 -9.83 -0.47 20.49
CA SER A 11 -10.48 0.48 19.57
C SER A 11 -11.13 1.71 20.27
N ASN A 12 -10.71 2.09 21.48
CA ASN A 12 -11.38 3.15 22.26
C ASN A 12 -11.05 4.60 21.83
N ALA A 13 -10.42 4.80 20.66
CA ALA A 13 -10.22 6.14 20.13
C ALA A 13 -11.54 6.70 19.59
N LYS A 14 -11.96 7.87 20.10
CA LYS A 14 -13.12 8.64 19.62
C LYS A 14 -13.12 8.69 18.08
N LYS A 15 -14.19 8.24 17.45
CA LYS A 15 -14.30 8.08 15.99
C LYS A 15 -14.30 9.46 15.32
N ASN A 16 -13.13 9.91 14.87
CA ASN A 16 -12.98 11.19 14.17
C ASN A 16 -12.81 10.92 12.66
N LEU A 17 -13.93 10.81 11.96
CA LEU A 17 -14.00 10.47 10.54
C LEU A 17 -13.14 11.40 9.66
N ASN A 18 -13.11 12.70 9.96
CA ASN A 18 -12.33 13.67 9.19
C ASN A 18 -10.83 13.36 9.25
N SER A 19 -10.31 13.06 10.44
CA SER A 19 -8.90 12.71 10.62
C SER A 19 -8.52 11.40 9.91
N GLU A 20 -9.45 10.45 9.84
CA GLU A 20 -9.23 9.17 9.15
C GLU A 20 -9.23 9.33 7.63
N ILE A 21 -10.11 10.18 7.09
CA ILE A 21 -10.16 10.51 5.67
C ILE A 21 -8.86 11.21 5.25
N VAL A 22 -8.44 12.23 6.01
CA VAL A 22 -7.19 12.96 5.74
C VAL A 22 -5.99 12.00 5.76
N ASN A 23 -5.92 11.09 6.72
CA ASN A 23 -4.84 10.10 6.78
C ASN A 23 -4.83 9.17 5.55
N THR A 24 -6.00 8.75 5.08
CA THR A 24 -6.11 7.90 3.88
C THR A 24 -5.66 8.65 2.63
N LEU A 25 -6.07 9.93 2.50
CA LEU A 25 -5.64 10.82 1.43
C LEU A 25 -4.13 11.04 1.45
N LEU A 26 -3.54 11.24 2.63
CA LEU A 26 -2.10 11.42 2.78
C LEU A 26 -1.33 10.18 2.33
N ILE A 27 -1.80 8.99 2.71
CA ILE A 27 -1.21 7.71 2.30
C ILE A 27 -1.37 7.46 0.80
N LEU A 28 -2.50 7.86 0.22
CA LEU A 28 -2.73 7.80 -1.23
C LEU A 28 -1.72 8.70 -1.97
N ILE A 29 -1.57 9.96 -1.52
CA ILE A 29 -0.60 10.91 -2.10
C ILE A 29 0.83 10.38 -1.96
N LEU A 30 1.17 9.83 -0.81
CA LEU A 30 2.47 9.21 -0.57
C LEU A 30 2.71 8.02 -1.51
N GLY A 31 1.69 7.20 -1.76
CA GLY A 31 1.73 6.15 -2.77
C GLY A 31 2.04 6.71 -4.15
N ILE A 32 1.31 7.74 -4.60
CA ILE A 32 1.53 8.38 -5.91
C ILE A 32 2.96 8.92 -6.02
N ALA A 33 3.42 9.67 -5.02
CA ALA A 33 4.76 10.25 -5.01
C ALA A 33 5.85 9.17 -5.12
N LEU A 34 5.73 8.09 -4.35
CA LEU A 34 6.67 6.98 -4.40
C LEU A 34 6.60 6.21 -5.73
N GLY A 35 5.40 6.03 -6.30
CA GLY A 35 5.24 5.37 -7.60
C GLY A 35 5.91 6.14 -8.73
N ILE A 36 5.73 7.47 -8.75
CA ILE A 36 6.43 8.38 -9.67
C ILE A 36 7.95 8.25 -9.45
N PHE A 37 8.40 8.33 -8.20
CA PHE A 37 9.82 8.24 -7.85
C PHE A 37 10.46 6.92 -8.31
N ALA A 38 9.78 5.79 -8.08
CA ALA A 38 10.22 4.48 -8.55
C ALA A 38 10.39 4.46 -10.08
N LYS A 39 9.40 5.00 -10.82
CA LYS A 39 9.48 5.04 -12.28
C LYS A 39 10.60 5.96 -12.78
N ILE A 40 10.87 7.07 -12.09
CA ILE A 40 12.01 7.94 -12.41
C ILE A 40 13.32 7.17 -12.26
N ILE A 41 13.51 6.47 -11.13
CA ILE A 41 14.71 5.66 -10.89
C ILE A 41 14.88 4.57 -11.94
N ASP A 42 13.79 3.92 -12.35
CA ASP A 42 13.83 2.89 -13.39
C ASP A 42 14.28 3.43 -14.76
N ASN A 43 13.94 4.68 -15.07
CA ASN A 43 14.26 5.32 -16.34
C ASN A 43 15.64 6.01 -16.37
N ILE A 44 16.29 6.22 -15.21
CA ILE A 44 17.62 6.82 -15.17
C ILE A 44 18.67 5.79 -15.60
N SER A 45 19.46 6.11 -16.62
CA SER A 45 20.69 5.37 -16.91
C SER A 45 21.72 5.67 -15.82
N ILE A 46 22.15 4.64 -15.10
CA ILE A 46 23.15 4.76 -14.04
C ILE A 46 24.47 5.19 -14.67
N ASN A 47 25.03 6.29 -14.16
CA ASN A 47 26.34 6.79 -14.48
C ASN A 47 27.20 6.75 -13.21
N ASP A 48 28.25 5.94 -13.25
CA ASP A 48 29.14 5.68 -12.11
C ASP A 48 29.92 6.91 -11.64
N GLU A 49 29.96 7.97 -12.47
CA GLU A 49 30.59 9.25 -12.12
C GLU A 49 29.78 10.05 -11.09
N ILE A 50 28.47 9.79 -10.96
CA ILE A 50 27.59 10.51 -10.04
C ILE A 50 27.46 9.74 -8.73
N LEU A 51 27.98 10.32 -7.65
CA LEU A 51 28.10 9.68 -6.33
C LEU A 51 26.77 9.13 -5.77
N TRP A 52 25.66 9.86 -5.96
CA TRP A 52 24.33 9.40 -5.52
C TRP A 52 23.78 8.23 -6.35
N GLN A 53 24.15 8.11 -7.64
CA GLN A 53 23.71 7.00 -8.49
C GLN A 53 24.43 5.70 -8.12
N ARG A 54 25.71 5.79 -7.75
CA ARG A 54 26.48 4.64 -7.23
C ARG A 54 25.88 4.07 -5.94
N ILE A 55 25.46 4.93 -5.02
CA ILE A 55 24.78 4.51 -3.78
C ILE A 55 23.45 3.80 -4.09
N LEU A 56 22.69 4.29 -5.07
CA LEU A 56 21.42 3.68 -5.47
C LEU A 56 21.62 2.28 -6.08
N GLU A 57 22.73 2.07 -6.80
CA GLU A 57 23.09 0.77 -7.37
C GLU A 57 23.56 -0.21 -6.29
N GLU A 58 24.43 0.22 -5.37
CA GLU A 58 24.89 -0.62 -4.25
C GLU A 58 23.74 -1.12 -3.39
N ILE A 59 22.75 -0.26 -3.11
CA ILE A 59 21.55 -0.61 -2.35
C ILE A 59 20.54 -1.39 -3.22
N SER A 60 20.76 -1.46 -4.54
CA SER A 60 19.86 -2.08 -5.51
C SER A 60 18.43 -1.51 -5.43
N LEU A 61 18.33 -0.19 -5.16
CA LEU A 61 17.06 0.48 -4.88
C LEU A 61 16.07 0.33 -6.06
N ARG A 62 16.60 0.32 -7.30
CA ARG A 62 15.85 0.04 -8.52
C ARG A 62 15.16 -1.33 -8.47
N ASN A 63 15.89 -2.39 -8.14
CA ASN A 63 15.31 -3.73 -8.03
C ASN A 63 14.30 -3.83 -6.89
N VAL A 64 14.58 -3.20 -5.74
CA VAL A 64 13.67 -3.23 -4.58
C VAL A 64 12.34 -2.53 -4.90
N LEU A 65 12.40 -1.34 -5.51
CA LEU A 65 11.20 -0.57 -5.87
C LEU A 65 10.50 -1.08 -7.13
N SER A 66 11.18 -1.86 -7.98
CA SER A 66 10.54 -2.60 -9.08
C SER A 66 9.88 -3.90 -8.59
N SER A 67 10.38 -4.48 -7.49
CA SER A 67 9.84 -5.71 -6.92
C SER A 67 8.57 -5.49 -6.09
N LEU A 68 7.67 -6.48 -6.11
CA LEU A 68 6.48 -6.50 -5.24
C LEU A 68 6.86 -6.47 -3.74
N SER A 69 8.01 -7.05 -3.37
CA SER A 69 8.47 -7.14 -1.99
C SER A 69 8.70 -5.77 -1.32
N GLY A 70 9.30 -4.81 -2.04
CA GLY A 70 9.54 -3.47 -1.49
C GLY A 70 8.23 -2.76 -1.12
N TRP A 71 7.25 -2.83 -2.02
CA TRP A 71 5.93 -2.27 -1.79
C TRP A 71 5.14 -3.00 -0.70
N ALA A 72 5.25 -4.33 -0.62
CA ALA A 72 4.63 -5.12 0.44
C ALA A 72 5.19 -4.77 1.83
N PHE A 73 6.50 -4.49 1.93
CA PHE A 73 7.12 -4.05 3.18
C PHE A 73 6.58 -2.68 3.64
N LEU A 74 6.46 -1.72 2.73
CA LEU A 74 5.87 -0.40 3.04
C LEU A 74 4.39 -0.52 3.44
N ALA A 75 3.63 -1.36 2.73
CA ALA A 75 2.24 -1.65 3.07
C ALA A 75 2.11 -2.28 4.46
N LEU A 76 3.03 -3.17 4.84
CA LEU A 76 3.05 -3.78 6.17
C LEU A 76 3.25 -2.72 7.26
N ILE A 77 4.18 -1.79 7.06
CA ILE A 77 4.41 -0.67 7.98
C ILE A 77 3.12 0.14 8.16
N ILE A 78 2.47 0.52 7.06
CA ILE A 78 1.19 1.25 7.08
C ILE A 78 0.10 0.47 7.83
N ALA A 79 0.06 -0.85 7.66
CA ALA A 79 -0.90 -1.71 8.34
C ALA A 79 -0.66 -1.75 9.86
N VAL A 80 0.59 -1.87 10.30
CA VAL A 80 0.97 -1.94 11.72
C VAL A 80 0.66 -0.63 12.45
N TYR A 81 0.90 0.52 11.82
CA TYR A 81 0.61 1.83 12.43
C TYR A 81 -0.87 2.23 12.39
N SER A 82 -1.72 1.44 11.73
CA SER A 82 -3.15 1.75 11.62
C SER A 82 -3.93 1.33 12.87
N LYS A 83 -4.69 2.26 13.44
CA LYS A 83 -5.40 2.10 14.72
C LYS A 83 -6.44 0.96 14.75
N ARG A 84 -6.98 0.55 13.60
CA ARG A 84 -8.02 -0.48 13.46
C ARG A 84 -7.79 -1.29 12.19
N ALA A 85 -8.11 -2.58 12.21
CA ALA A 85 -7.99 -3.49 11.07
C ALA A 85 -8.67 -2.99 9.79
N GLY A 86 -9.91 -2.49 9.89
CA GLY A 86 -10.62 -1.96 8.72
C GLY A 86 -9.92 -0.74 8.11
N ARG A 87 -9.35 0.14 8.96
CA ARG A 87 -8.60 1.31 8.49
C ARG A 87 -7.24 0.90 7.89
N ALA A 88 -6.59 -0.09 8.47
CA ALA A 88 -5.35 -0.66 7.92
C ALA A 88 -5.57 -1.12 6.48
N SER A 89 -6.64 -1.89 6.23
CA SER A 89 -6.97 -2.37 4.89
C SER A 89 -7.26 -1.22 3.91
N ILE A 90 -8.06 -0.22 4.30
CA ILE A 90 -8.36 0.95 3.45
C ILE A 90 -7.08 1.74 3.13
N ASN A 91 -6.21 1.96 4.12
CA ASN A 91 -4.97 2.70 3.95
C ASN A 91 -3.98 1.96 3.04
N VAL A 92 -3.81 0.65 3.25
CA VAL A 92 -2.95 -0.19 2.40
C VAL A 92 -3.48 -0.25 0.97
N PHE A 93 -4.79 -0.38 0.79
CA PHE A 93 -5.42 -0.33 -0.53
C PHE A 93 -5.20 1.01 -1.22
N GLY A 94 -5.40 2.12 -0.50
CA GLY A 94 -5.13 3.47 -0.99
C GLY A 94 -3.66 3.65 -1.39
N PHE A 95 -2.72 3.15 -0.58
CA PHE A 95 -1.30 3.19 -0.89
C PHE A 95 -0.96 2.49 -2.21
N PHE A 96 -1.40 1.23 -2.40
CA PHE A 96 -1.14 0.48 -3.63
C PHE A 96 -1.80 1.10 -4.87
N THR A 97 -3.04 1.60 -4.71
CA THR A 97 -3.75 2.32 -5.78
C THR A 97 -2.97 3.56 -6.19
N GLY A 98 -2.54 4.37 -5.21
CA GLY A 98 -1.75 5.58 -5.45
C GLY A 98 -0.43 5.26 -6.13
N MET A 99 0.28 4.24 -5.63
CA MET A 99 1.54 3.77 -6.20
C MET A 99 1.40 3.41 -7.68
N LEU A 100 0.38 2.63 -8.06
CA LEU A 100 0.15 2.30 -9.46
C LEU A 100 -0.14 3.53 -10.32
N ILE A 101 -1.01 4.42 -9.83
CA ILE A 101 -1.34 5.67 -10.53
C ILE A 101 -0.05 6.44 -10.81
N GLY A 102 0.79 6.64 -9.79
CA GLY A 102 2.05 7.37 -9.94
C GLY A 102 3.03 6.70 -10.90
N TYR A 103 3.21 5.39 -10.78
CA TYR A 103 4.13 4.61 -11.62
C TYR A 103 3.72 4.64 -13.11
N TYR A 104 2.42 4.56 -13.39
CA TYR A 104 1.92 4.63 -14.76
C TYR A 104 1.71 6.05 -15.29
N TYR A 105 1.59 7.05 -14.42
CA TYR A 105 1.46 8.44 -14.83
C TYR A 105 2.64 8.89 -15.70
N ILE A 106 3.88 8.58 -15.29
CA ILE A 106 5.06 8.89 -16.11
C ILE A 106 5.02 8.10 -17.43
N THR A 107 4.66 6.82 -17.37
CA THR A 107 4.60 5.95 -18.55
C THR A 107 3.65 6.50 -19.62
N ILE A 108 2.45 6.96 -19.24
CA ILE A 108 1.48 7.56 -20.17
C ILE A 108 1.98 8.89 -20.75
N ASN A 109 2.64 9.74 -19.94
CA ASN A 109 3.17 11.02 -20.41
C ASN A 109 4.41 10.86 -21.31
N SER A 110 5.22 9.82 -21.09
CA SER A 110 6.38 9.49 -21.94
C SER A 110 6.00 8.78 -23.25
N ILE A 111 4.85 8.09 -23.30
CA ILE A 111 4.36 7.27 -24.43
C ILE A 111 3.58 8.07 -25.50
N TRP A 112 3.62 9.41 -25.50
CA TRP A 112 3.05 10.17 -26.62
C TRP A 112 3.70 9.85 -27.99
N ILE A 113 4.79 9.06 -28.01
CA ILE A 113 5.42 8.44 -29.18
C ILE A 113 5.68 6.94 -28.93
N LEU A 114 4.67 6.06 -28.91
CA LEU A 114 4.70 4.70 -29.52
C LEU A 114 3.45 3.86 -29.15
N PRO A 115 2.80 3.16 -30.11
CA PRO A 115 1.75 2.17 -29.83
C PRO A 115 2.38 0.78 -29.60
N GLU A 116 1.90 0.00 -28.60
CA GLU A 116 1.51 -1.45 -28.72
C GLU A 116 1.40 -2.27 -27.41
N ASP A 117 1.91 -1.85 -26.24
CA ASP A 117 1.95 -2.76 -25.05
C ASP A 117 0.81 -2.60 -24.02
N ASN A 118 -0.44 -2.48 -24.49
CA ASN A 118 -1.60 -2.18 -23.63
C ASN A 118 -2.07 -3.35 -22.73
N TYR A 119 -1.54 -4.56 -22.92
CA TYR A 119 -2.00 -5.79 -22.22
C TYR A 119 -1.36 -5.98 -20.84
N ALA A 120 -0.11 -5.57 -20.65
CA ALA A 120 0.58 -5.65 -19.36
C ALA A 120 -0.01 -4.65 -18.33
N LEU A 121 -0.42 -3.48 -18.82
CA LEU A 121 -1.10 -2.44 -18.04
C LEU A 121 -2.42 -2.94 -17.45
N LEU A 122 -3.24 -3.60 -18.29
CA LEU A 122 -4.50 -4.23 -17.87
C LEU A 122 -4.25 -5.37 -16.87
N GLY A 123 -3.25 -6.23 -17.12
CA GLY A 123 -2.89 -7.33 -16.22
C GLY A 123 -2.51 -6.87 -14.81
N TYR A 124 -1.67 -5.84 -14.70
CA TYR A 124 -1.29 -5.27 -13.39
C TYR A 124 -2.44 -4.55 -12.69
N HIS A 125 -3.32 -3.87 -13.43
CA HIS A 125 -4.55 -3.32 -12.86
C HIS A 125 -5.44 -4.44 -12.30
N TYR A 126 -5.65 -5.51 -13.06
CA TYR A 126 -6.41 -6.68 -12.61
C TYR A 126 -5.80 -7.31 -11.34
N ILE A 127 -4.48 -7.44 -11.27
CA ILE A 127 -3.78 -7.96 -10.08
C ILE A 127 -3.98 -7.03 -8.88
N ASN A 128 -3.98 -5.71 -9.06
CA ASN A 128 -4.16 -4.78 -7.95
C ASN A 128 -5.61 -4.76 -7.44
N TYR A 129 -6.60 -4.75 -8.34
CA TYR A 129 -8.01 -4.86 -7.97
C TYR A 129 -8.32 -6.20 -7.29
N SER A 130 -7.77 -7.31 -7.80
CA SER A 130 -7.98 -8.65 -7.21
C SER A 130 -7.25 -8.82 -5.87
N CYS A 131 -6.02 -8.32 -5.74
CA CYS A 131 -5.24 -8.44 -4.51
C CYS A 131 -5.78 -7.49 -3.41
N GLY A 132 -6.19 -6.27 -3.77
CA GLY A 132 -6.82 -5.31 -2.86
C GLY A 132 -8.17 -5.79 -2.32
N SER A 133 -9.00 -6.38 -3.17
CA SER A 133 -10.27 -6.99 -2.76
C SER A 133 -10.06 -8.24 -1.89
N LEU A 134 -9.08 -9.09 -2.22
CA LEU A 134 -8.67 -10.20 -1.36
C LEU A 134 -8.19 -9.72 0.01
N PHE A 135 -7.38 -8.66 0.07
CA PHE A 135 -6.90 -8.11 1.34
C PHE A 135 -8.04 -7.55 2.20
N TYR A 136 -8.99 -6.84 1.58
CA TYR A 136 -10.20 -6.36 2.25
C TYR A 136 -11.05 -7.53 2.78
N LEU A 137 -11.26 -8.56 1.97
CA LEU A 137 -12.02 -9.75 2.37
C LEU A 137 -11.32 -10.52 3.48
N VAL A 138 -10.00 -10.72 3.42
CA VAL A 138 -9.23 -11.42 4.46
C VAL A 138 -9.23 -10.65 5.77
N PHE A 139 -9.12 -9.32 5.74
CA PHE A 139 -9.18 -8.51 6.96
C PHE A 139 -10.58 -8.41 7.57
N GLN A 140 -11.63 -8.33 6.74
CA GLN A 140 -13.02 -8.40 7.21
C GLN A 140 -13.37 -9.77 7.77
N ARG A 141 -12.95 -10.84 7.07
CA ARG A 141 -13.20 -12.23 7.49
C ARG A 141 -12.38 -12.59 8.73
N GLY A 142 -11.14 -12.11 8.83
CA GLY A 142 -10.33 -12.19 10.06
C GLY A 142 -10.98 -11.46 11.23
N GLY A 143 -11.53 -10.26 11.02
CA GLY A 143 -12.32 -9.55 12.04
C GLY A 143 -13.55 -10.33 12.51
N ASN A 144 -14.31 -10.91 11.57
CA ASN A 144 -15.52 -11.68 11.86
C ASN A 144 -15.24 -13.05 12.49
N ILE A 145 -14.15 -13.72 12.11
CA ILE A 145 -13.71 -14.99 12.72
C ILE A 145 -13.22 -14.73 14.15
N PHE A 146 -12.46 -13.66 14.39
CA PHE A 146 -12.11 -13.27 15.76
C PHE A 146 -13.34 -12.92 16.60
N HIS A 147 -14.33 -12.27 16.00
CA HIS A 147 -15.62 -11.95 16.65
C HIS A 147 -16.43 -13.21 16.98
N SER A 148 -16.47 -14.21 16.08
CA SER A 148 -17.17 -15.48 16.32
C SER A 148 -16.45 -16.38 17.33
N LEU A 149 -15.11 -16.36 17.36
CA LEU A 149 -14.29 -17.10 18.33
C LEU A 149 -14.31 -16.48 19.74
N LEU A 150 -14.64 -15.19 19.87
CA LEU A 150 -14.80 -14.51 21.17
C LEU A 150 -16.19 -14.66 21.78
N GLY A 151 -17.12 -15.32 21.06
CA GLY A 151 -18.48 -15.59 21.52
C GLY A 151 -19.36 -14.33 21.54
N ASN A 152 -20.67 -14.53 21.33
CA ASN A 152 -21.73 -13.52 21.42
C ASN A 152 -21.83 -12.88 22.82
N ASN A 153 -20.81 -12.12 23.22
CA ASN A 153 -20.87 -11.27 24.40
C ASN A 153 -21.08 -9.83 23.93
N PRO A 154 -22.25 -9.23 24.18
CA PRO A 154 -22.63 -7.90 23.67
C PRO A 154 -21.86 -6.74 24.33
N LYS A 155 -20.68 -6.99 24.91
CA LYS A 155 -19.87 -5.98 25.61
C LYS A 155 -18.80 -5.31 24.73
N TYR A 156 -18.70 -5.67 23.44
CA TYR A 156 -17.59 -5.25 22.58
C TYR A 156 -18.00 -4.63 21.23
N LEU A 157 -19.19 -4.01 21.16
CA LEU A 157 -19.42 -2.98 20.15
C LEU A 157 -18.69 -1.71 20.62
N PHE A 158 -17.64 -1.26 19.90
CA PHE A 158 -17.25 0.14 19.57
C PHE A 158 -15.81 0.25 19.00
#